data_AF-A0AAU0NF27-F1
#
_entry.id   AF-A0AAU0NF27-F1
#
_cell.length_a   1.000
_cell.length_b   1.000
_cell.length_c   1.000
_cell.angle_alpha   90.00
_cell.angle_beta   90.00
_cell.angle_gamma   90.00
#
_symmetry.space_group_name_H-M   'P 1'
#
loop_
_entity.id
_entity.type
_entity.pdbx_description
1 polymer ?
#
loop_
_entity_poly.entity_id
_entity_poly.type
_entity_poly.pdbx_seq_one_letter_code
_entity_poly.pdbx_strand_id
1 'polypeptide(L)'
;MKALILSDEINQFHWSMLKSVLLVLSILPASQGILHLWQTTEGSSQIMVGFFAISMMSTLFVLCFWSALKASVVQFEQEQASAFENGIVQIYRYIPMLSLASMLSYLVIQF
;
A
#
# COMPACT_ATOMS: atom_id res chain seq x y z
N MET A 1 32.20 -2.75 -12.12
CA MET A 1 30.90 -2.16 -12.51
C MET A 1 29.67 -2.80 -11.85
N LYS A 2 29.74 -3.98 -11.20
CA LYS A 2 28.56 -4.66 -10.61
C LYS A 2 28.03 -4.07 -9.28
N ALA A 3 28.90 -3.47 -8.45
CA ALA A 3 28.49 -2.88 -7.17
C ALA A 3 27.47 -1.72 -7.33
N LEU A 4 27.56 -0.96 -8.44
CA LEU A 4 26.61 0.11 -8.77
C LEU A 4 25.23 -0.44 -9.19
N ILE A 5 25.19 -1.64 -9.78
CA ILE A 5 23.94 -2.28 -10.24
C ILE A 5 23.18 -2.85 -9.03
N LEU A 6 23.89 -3.51 -8.09
CA LEU A 6 23.32 -3.98 -6.82
C LEU A 6 22.75 -2.84 -5.97
N SER A 7 23.43 -1.68 -5.92
CA SER A 7 22.89 -0.51 -5.21
C SER A 7 21.63 0.04 -5.88
N ASP A 8 21.53 -0.05 -7.20
CA ASP A 8 20.37 0.47 -7.93
C ASP A 8 19.15 -0.44 -7.76
N GLU A 9 19.32 -1.77 -7.79
CA GLU A 9 18.23 -2.72 -7.51
C GLU A 9 17.66 -2.56 -6.09
N ILE A 10 18.53 -2.40 -5.09
CA ILE A 10 18.12 -2.17 -3.70
C ILE A 10 17.42 -0.81 -3.56
N ASN A 11 17.89 0.22 -4.26
CA ASN A 11 17.25 1.53 -4.25
C ASN A 11 15.86 1.49 -4.93
N GLN A 12 15.75 0.82 -6.08
CA GLN A 12 14.47 0.60 -6.76
C GLN A 12 13.49 -0.19 -5.89
N PHE A 13 13.99 -1.18 -5.16
CA PHE A 13 13.22 -1.93 -4.18
C PHE A 13 12.69 -1.04 -3.07
N HIS A 14 13.55 -0.29 -2.38
CA HIS A 14 13.15 0.66 -1.35
C HIS A 14 12.13 1.68 -1.87
N TRP A 15 12.32 2.17 -3.10
CA TRP A 15 11.40 3.09 -3.73
C TRP A 15 10.02 2.47 -3.99
N SER A 16 9.99 1.23 -4.47
CA SER A 16 8.74 0.47 -4.65
C SER A 16 8.03 0.24 -3.31
N MET A 17 8.78 -0.06 -2.26
CA MET A 17 8.27 -0.26 -0.90
C MET A 17 7.66 1.02 -0.35
N LEU A 18 8.39 2.14 -0.45
CA LEU A 18 7.93 3.45 -0.01
C LEU A 18 6.64 3.87 -0.73
N LYS A 19 6.60 3.72 -2.06
CA LYS A 19 5.38 3.99 -2.85
C LYS A 19 4.19 3.16 -2.36
N SER A 20 4.42 1.88 -2.08
CA SER A 20 3.36 1.00 -1.60
C SER A 20 2.83 1.43 -0.23
N VAL A 21 3.73 1.78 0.70
CA VAL A 21 3.33 2.27 2.03
C VAL A 21 2.59 3.60 1.92
N LEU A 22 3.09 4.54 1.11
CA LEU A 22 2.42 5.83 0.89
C LEU A 22 1.03 5.65 0.26
N LEU A 23 0.90 4.72 -0.69
CA LEU A 23 -0.40 4.38 -1.28
C LEU A 23 -1.37 3.84 -0.22
N VAL A 24 -0.92 2.92 0.65
CA VAL A 24 -1.73 2.42 1.78
C VAL A 24 -2.12 3.55 2.73
N LEU A 25 -1.19 4.43 3.10
CA LEU A 25 -1.45 5.56 3.99
C LEU A 25 -2.44 6.57 3.36
N SER A 26 -2.47 6.69 2.03
CA SER A 26 -3.42 7.57 1.33
C SER A 26 -4.89 7.14 1.49
N ILE A 27 -5.16 5.89 1.94
CA ILE A 27 -6.51 5.43 2.27
C ILE A 27 -7.14 6.28 3.38
N LEU A 28 -6.35 6.79 4.32
CA LEU A 28 -6.86 7.65 5.41
C LEU A 28 -7.51 8.94 4.88
N PRO A 29 -6.78 9.85 4.21
CA PRO A 29 -7.39 11.06 3.69
C PRO A 29 -8.45 10.77 2.62
N ALA A 30 -8.30 9.70 1.83
CA ALA A 30 -9.32 9.31 0.85
C ALA A 30 -10.64 8.91 1.51
N SER A 31 -10.59 8.07 2.55
CA SER A 31 -11.80 7.65 3.28
C SER A 31 -12.49 8.83 3.97
N GLN A 32 -11.73 9.74 4.59
CA GLN A 32 -12.27 10.97 5.19
C GLN A 32 -12.92 11.90 4.16
N GLY A 33 -12.29 12.08 3.00
CA GLY A 33 -12.87 12.88 1.90
C GLY A 33 -14.17 12.27 1.38
N ILE A 34 -14.20 10.95 1.19
CA ILE A 34 -15.38 10.23 0.74
C ILE A 34 -16.53 10.33 1.75
N LEU A 35 -16.24 10.15 3.04
CA LEU A 35 -17.23 10.33 4.10
C LEU A 35 -17.81 11.74 4.10
N HIS A 36 -16.95 12.75 4.00
CA HIS A 36 -17.38 14.14 4.03
C HIS A 36 -18.33 14.42 2.87
N LEU A 37 -18.00 13.95 1.66
CA LEU A 37 -18.87 14.05 0.49
C LEU A 37 -20.19 13.30 0.68
N TRP A 38 -20.14 12.09 1.27
CA TRP A 38 -21.35 11.33 1.56
C TRP A 38 -22.27 12.07 2.54
N GLN A 39 -21.72 12.57 3.65
CA GLN A 39 -22.48 13.22 4.72
C GLN A 39 -23.05 14.59 4.34
N THR A 40 -22.37 15.31 3.45
CA THR A 40 -22.80 16.64 2.96
C THR A 40 -23.76 16.57 1.78
N THR A 41 -23.98 15.38 1.20
CA THR A 41 -24.90 15.19 0.08
C THR A 41 -26.28 14.79 0.59
N GLU A 42 -27.31 15.59 0.28
CA GLU A 42 -28.70 15.35 0.67
C GLU A 42 -29.58 14.90 -0.51
N GLY A 43 -30.62 14.13 -0.21
CA GLY A 43 -31.64 13.72 -1.20
C GLY A 43 -31.21 12.56 -2.11
N SER A 44 -31.75 12.52 -3.34
CA SER A 44 -31.55 11.38 -4.25
C SER A 44 -30.11 11.19 -4.72
N SER A 45 -29.28 12.24 -4.67
CA SER A 45 -27.85 12.19 -4.99
C SER A 45 -27.02 11.41 -3.97
N GLN A 46 -27.51 11.22 -2.73
CA GLN A 46 -26.80 10.47 -1.69
C GLN A 46 -26.56 9.01 -2.10
N ILE A 47 -27.53 8.39 -2.78
CA ILE A 47 -27.42 7.02 -3.29
C ILE A 47 -26.31 6.93 -4.36
N MET A 48 -26.27 7.92 -5.28
CA MET A 48 -25.25 7.98 -6.33
C MET A 48 -23.85 8.17 -5.74
N VAL A 49 -23.69 9.11 -4.81
CA VAL A 49 -22.43 9.32 -4.09
C VAL A 49 -22.04 8.07 -3.30
N GLY A 50 -23.02 7.34 -2.76
CA GLY A 50 -22.75 6.10 -2.03
C GLY A 50 -22.21 4.98 -2.91
N PHE A 51 -22.80 4.77 -4.10
CA PHE A 51 -22.25 3.83 -5.08
C PHE A 51 -20.85 4.22 -5.54
N PHE A 52 -20.63 5.52 -5.77
CA PHE A 52 -19.32 6.04 -6.15
C PHE A 52 -18.28 5.80 -5.05
N ALA A 53 -18.62 6.13 -3.80
CA ALA A 53 -17.79 5.93 -2.62
C ALA A 53 -17.33 4.49 -2.46
N ILE A 54 -18.27 3.54 -2.51
CA ILE A 54 -17.98 2.10 -2.37
C ILE A 54 -17.08 1.62 -3.52
N SER A 55 -17.40 2.02 -4.76
CA SER A 55 -16.63 1.62 -5.95
C SER A 55 -15.20 2.16 -5.92
N MET A 56 -15.03 3.43 -5.51
CA MET A 56 -13.73 4.08 -5.39
C MET A 56 -12.90 3.44 -4.26
N MET A 57 -13.50 3.23 -3.08
CA MET A 57 -12.81 2.59 -1.96
C MET A 57 -12.41 1.16 -2.29
N SER A 58 -13.29 0.38 -2.91
CA SER A 58 -12.98 -0.98 -3.35
C SER A 58 -11.78 -1.00 -4.32
N THR A 59 -11.77 -0.09 -5.30
CA THR A 59 -10.67 0.03 -6.26
C THR A 59 -9.36 0.39 -5.55
N LEU A 60 -9.39 1.36 -4.64
CA LEU A 60 -8.21 1.75 -3.85
C LEU A 60 -7.67 0.59 -3.01
N PHE A 61 -8.54 -0.18 -2.34
CA PHE A 61 -8.12 -1.35 -1.58
C PHE A 61 -7.46 -2.41 -2.44
N VAL A 62 -8.03 -2.72 -3.61
CA VAL A 62 -7.43 -3.68 -4.55
C VAL A 62 -6.06 -3.20 -5.03
N LEU A 63 -5.90 -1.92 -5.36
CA LEU A 63 -4.61 -1.35 -5.76
C LEU A 63 -3.58 -1.39 -4.63
N CYS A 64 -3.99 -1.08 -3.41
CA CYS A 64 -3.12 -1.15 -2.24
C CYS A 64 -2.68 -2.59 -1.95
N PHE A 65 -3.61 -3.54 -1.99
CA PHE A 65 -3.33 -4.96 -1.83
C PHE A 65 -2.37 -5.46 -2.91
N TRP A 66 -2.64 -5.15 -4.17
CA TRP A 66 -1.78 -5.53 -5.29
C TRP A 66 -0.37 -4.97 -5.14
N SER A 67 -0.25 -3.68 -4.82
CA SER A 67 1.04 -3.03 -4.61
C SER A 67 1.82 -3.66 -3.45
N ALA A 68 1.16 -3.89 -2.32
CA ALA A 68 1.77 -4.47 -1.13
C ALA A 68 2.20 -5.94 -1.36
N LEU A 69 1.37 -6.71 -2.08
CA LEU A 69 1.66 -8.08 -2.46
C LEU A 69 2.86 -8.16 -3.41
N LYS A 70 2.90 -7.28 -4.41
CA LYS A 70 4.03 -7.21 -5.35
C LYS A 70 5.35 -7.00 -4.60
N ALA A 71 5.38 -6.03 -3.68
CA ALA A 71 6.52 -5.76 -2.82
C ALA A 71 6.97 -6.98 -1.99
N SER A 72 6.03 -7.78 -1.50
CA SER A 72 6.33 -8.95 -0.67
C SER A 72 6.76 -10.18 -1.49
N VAL A 73 6.43 -10.25 -2.78
CA VAL A 73 6.78 -11.40 -3.65
C VAL A 73 8.02 -11.16 -4.53
N VAL A 74 8.47 -9.91 -4.73
CA VAL A 74 9.68 -9.60 -5.52
C VAL A 74 10.93 -10.35 -5.03
N GLN A 75 11.43 -11.28 -5.83
CA GLN A 75 12.68 -11.99 -5.55
C GLN A 75 13.88 -11.19 -6.08
N PHE A 76 14.95 -11.13 -5.29
CA PHE A 76 16.23 -10.54 -5.71
C PHE A 76 17.27 -11.66 -5.80
N GLU A 77 17.99 -11.73 -6.92
CA GLU A 77 19.18 -12.56 -7.05
C GLU A 77 20.36 -11.88 -6.35
N GLN A 78 20.38 -11.95 -5.02
CA GLN A 78 21.50 -11.46 -4.23
C GLN A 78 22.65 -12.47 -4.25
N GLU A 79 23.35 -12.60 -5.40
CA GLU A 79 24.49 -13.51 -5.57
C GLU A 79 25.69 -13.21 -4.64
N GLN A 80 25.72 -12.05 -3.97
CA GLN A 80 26.84 -11.58 -3.14
C GLN A 80 26.46 -11.08 -1.74
N ALA A 81 25.18 -11.15 -1.35
CA ALA A 81 24.76 -10.62 -0.05
C ALA A 81 25.07 -11.60 1.09
N SER A 82 25.45 -11.05 2.26
CA SER A 82 25.61 -11.84 3.48
C SER A 82 24.27 -12.43 3.91
N ALA A 83 24.27 -13.61 4.56
CA ALA A 83 23.07 -14.24 5.09
C ALA A 83 22.26 -13.30 6.01
N PHE A 84 22.94 -12.39 6.71
CA PHE A 84 22.32 -11.35 7.53
C PHE A 84 21.56 -10.30 6.71
N GLU A 85 22.16 -9.80 5.63
CA GLU A 85 21.54 -8.79 4.75
C GLU A 85 20.29 -9.36 4.07
N ASN A 86 20.38 -10.60 3.59
CA ASN A 86 19.24 -11.30 3.00
C ASN A 86 18.10 -11.48 4.02
N GLY A 87 18.41 -11.79 5.28
CA GLY A 87 17.43 -11.86 6.36
C GLY A 87 16.72 -10.52 6.61
N ILE A 88 17.46 -9.41 6.65
CA ILE A 88 16.87 -8.07 6.79
C ILE A 88 15.96 -7.74 5.59
N VAL A 89 16.41 -8.01 4.36
CA VAL A 89 15.62 -7.74 3.15
C VAL A 89 14.34 -8.58 3.14
N GLN A 90 14.39 -9.85 3.56
CA GLN A 90 13.19 -10.69 3.69
C GLN A 90 12.17 -10.11 4.68
N ILE A 91 12.62 -9.65 5.85
CA ILE A 91 11.71 -9.03 6.84
C ILE A 91 11.16 -7.72 6.28
N TYR A 92 12.01 -6.89 5.71
CA TYR A 92 11.64 -5.58 5.20
C TYR A 92 10.54 -5.69 4.14
N ARG A 93 10.60 -6.68 3.24
CA ARG A 93 9.57 -6.96 2.21
C ARG A 93 8.13 -7.08 2.71
N TYR A 94 7.92 -7.44 3.98
CA TYR A 94 6.58 -7.57 4.55
C TYR A 94 5.98 -6.26 5.08
N ILE A 95 6.76 -5.19 5.17
CA ILE A 95 6.30 -3.89 5.72
C ILE A 95 5.04 -3.36 5.01
N PRO A 96 4.92 -3.35 3.68
CA PRO A 96 3.71 -2.86 3.00
C PRO A 96 2.47 -3.67 3.35
N MET A 97 2.59 -5.00 3.49
CA MET A 97 1.47 -5.86 3.86
C MET A 97 1.06 -5.65 5.32
N LEU A 98 2.03 -5.48 6.23
CA LEU A 98 1.76 -5.12 7.63
C LEU A 98 1.08 -3.75 7.74
N SER A 99 1.53 -2.77 6.95
CA SER A 99 0.91 -1.45 6.87
C SER A 99 -0.55 -1.55 6.39
N LEU A 100 -0.80 -2.35 5.35
CA LEU A 100 -2.16 -2.57 4.85
C LEU A 100 -3.06 -3.26 5.89
N ALA A 101 -2.55 -4.30 6.56
CA ALA A 101 -3.28 -4.98 7.61
C ALA A 101 -3.64 -4.03 8.76
N SER A 102 -2.67 -3.25 9.24
CA SER A 102 -2.89 -2.23 10.28
C SER A 102 -3.92 -1.18 9.85
N MET A 103 -3.85 -0.72 8.60
CA MET A 103 -4.82 0.24 8.05
C MET A 103 -6.24 -0.34 8.01
N LEU A 104 -6.40 -1.58 7.56
CA LEU A 104 -7.70 -2.26 7.53
C LEU A 104 -8.26 -2.44 8.94
N SER A 105 -7.43 -2.88 9.90
CA SER A 105 -7.84 -3.00 11.30
C SER A 105 -8.29 -1.65 11.88
N TYR A 106 -7.58 -0.57 11.56
CA TYR A 106 -7.97 0.78 11.98
C TYR A 106 -9.32 1.19 11.39
N LEU A 107 -9.51 1.01 10.08
CA LEU A 107 -10.75 1.42 9.39
C LEU A 107 -11.96 0.65 9.91
N VAL A 108 -11.83 -0.64 10.22
CA VAL A 108 -12.91 -1.46 10.80
C VAL A 108 -13.29 -1.00 12.21
N ILE A 109 -12.38 -0.39 12.97
CA ILE A 109 -12.70 0.15 14.31
C ILE A 109 -13.34 1.53 14.22
N GLN A 110 -12.94 2.33 13.22
CA GLN A 110 -13.37 3.71 13.05
C GLN A 110 -14.75 3.85 12.38
N PHE A 111 -15.17 2.85 11.60
CA PHE A 111 -16.43 2.79 10.84
C PHE A 111 -17.38 1.73 11.37
#